data_AF-A0A6V7VX23-F1
#
_entry.id   AF-A0A6V7VX23-F1
#
_cell.length_a   1.000
_cell.length_b   1.000
_cell.length_c   1.000
_cell.angle_alpha   90.00
_cell.angle_beta   90.00
_cell.angle_gamma   90.00
#
_symmetry.space_group_name_H-M   'P 1'
#
loop_
_entity.id
_entity.type
_entity.pdbx_description
1 polymer ?
#
loop_
_entity_poly.entity_id
_entity_poly.type
_entity_poly.pdbx_seq_one_letter_code
_entity_poly.pdbx_strand_id
1 'polypeptide(L)'
;MEFKITAITYNVNKQKPLQDDIICWLDFEELNDSQIVCFALQEVPHAEMLKTTSNTWCEQLTNWVKEKSFSLVNKICLASNMLLVYLKVDLLQMVNIFVKLGVV
;
A
#
# COMPACT_ATOMS: atom_id res chain seq x y z
N MET A 1 -19.97 -6.90 -13.49
CA MET A 1 -19.28 -5.82 -12.77
C MET A 1 -17.83 -5.85 -13.22
N GLU A 2 -17.32 -4.73 -13.73
CA GLU A 2 -15.93 -4.60 -14.13
C GLU A 2 -15.14 -4.04 -12.95
N PHE A 3 -14.04 -4.70 -12.59
CA PHE A 3 -13.15 -4.21 -11.54
C PHE A 3 -12.04 -3.38 -12.17
N LYS A 4 -11.92 -2.12 -11.74
CA LYS A 4 -10.79 -1.26 -12.06
C LYS A 4 -9.72 -1.40 -10.97
N ILE A 5 -8.48 -1.58 -11.43
CA ILE A 5 -7.30 -1.74 -10.58
C ILE A 5 -6.34 -0.60 -10.91
N THR A 6 -5.99 0.20 -9.90
CA THR A 6 -4.88 1.15 -10.02
C THR A 6 -3.61 0.47 -9.51
N ALA A 7 -2.53 0.52 -10.30
CA ALA A 7 -1.23 -0.01 -9.92
C ALA A 7 -0.18 1.11 -10.03
N ILE A 8 0.45 1.42 -8.91
CA ILE A 8 1.45 2.49 -8.77
C ILE A 8 2.76 1.84 -8.36
N THR A 9 3.86 2.24 -8.98
CA THR A 9 5.19 1.77 -8.60
C THR A 9 6.14 2.92 -8.39
N TYR A 10 6.99 2.81 -7.38
CA TYR A 10 7.99 3.81 -7.10
C TYR A 10 9.22 3.29 -6.37
N ASN A 11 10.39 3.75 -6.81
CA ASN A 11 11.65 3.49 -6.12
C ASN A 11 11.93 4.58 -5.07
N VAL A 12 11.82 4.21 -3.79
CA VAL A 12 11.98 5.16 -2.66
C VAL A 12 13.44 5.44 -2.32
N ASN A 13 14.40 4.83 -3.02
CA ASN A 13 15.84 5.08 -2.89
C ASN A 13 16.33 5.08 -1.43
N LYS A 14 15.82 4.14 -0.63
CA LYS A 14 16.12 3.99 0.81
C LYS A 14 15.80 5.22 1.66
N GLN A 15 14.97 6.13 1.17
CA GLN A 15 14.48 7.29 1.90
C GLN A 15 13.24 6.92 2.72
N LYS A 16 13.06 7.64 3.83
CA LYS A 16 11.80 7.62 4.59
C LYS A 16 10.78 8.52 3.89
N PRO A 17 9.47 8.25 4.05
CA PRO A 17 8.47 9.15 3.53
C PRO A 17 8.53 10.49 4.29
N LEU A 18 8.66 11.59 3.54
CA LEU A 18 8.29 12.91 4.05
C LEU A 18 6.79 13.12 3.82
N GLN A 19 6.13 13.80 4.75
CA GLN A 19 4.67 13.93 4.76
C GLN A 19 4.14 14.59 3.48
N ASP A 20 4.92 15.52 2.92
CA ASP A 20 4.59 16.24 1.69
C ASP A 20 4.83 15.42 0.42
N ASP A 21 5.80 14.47 0.43
CA ASP A 21 6.21 13.73 -0.77
C ASP A 21 5.10 12.82 -1.31
N ILE A 22 4.33 12.19 -0.42
CA ILE A 22 3.25 11.27 -0.82
C ILE A 22 2.05 12.03 -1.37
N ILE A 23 1.73 13.19 -0.76
CA ILE A 23 0.63 14.05 -1.20
C ILE A 23 0.96 14.65 -2.56
N CYS A 24 2.17 15.20 -2.75
CA CYS A 24 2.57 15.80 -4.02
C CYS A 24 2.60 14.81 -5.19
N TRP A 25 2.82 13.52 -4.94
CA TRP A 25 2.73 12.51 -5.99
C TRP A 25 1.33 12.02 -6.27
N LEU A 26 0.57 11.76 -5.22
CA LEU A 26 -0.67 11.01 -5.35
C LEU A 26 -1.90 11.90 -5.47
N ASP A 27 -1.80 13.20 -5.21
CA ASP A 27 -2.92 14.14 -5.37
C ASP A 27 -3.41 14.27 -6.82
N PHE A 28 -2.58 13.90 -7.81
CA PHE A 28 -3.00 13.83 -9.21
C PHE A 28 -3.71 12.51 -9.57
N GLU A 29 -3.65 11.50 -8.69
CA GLU A 29 -4.22 10.18 -8.95
C GLU A 29 -5.68 10.11 -8.49
N GLU A 30 -6.60 10.09 -9.46
CA GLU A 30 -8.02 9.86 -9.18
C GLU A 30 -8.30 8.38 -8.89
N LEU A 31 -8.29 7.99 -7.61
CA LEU A 31 -8.64 6.62 -7.19
C LEU A 31 -10.15 6.36 -7.07
N ASN A 32 -10.99 7.36 -7.32
CA ASN A 32 -12.44 7.30 -7.07
C ASN A 32 -13.11 6.14 -7.81
N ASP A 33 -12.64 5.84 -9.01
CA ASP A 33 -13.17 4.81 -9.89
C ASP A 33 -12.62 3.40 -9.61
N SER A 34 -11.51 3.30 -8.88
CA SER A 34 -10.83 2.03 -8.63
C SER A 34 -11.46 1.27 -7.47
N GLN A 35 -11.45 -0.05 -7.57
CA GLN A 35 -11.87 -0.95 -6.49
C GLN A 35 -10.65 -1.52 -5.76
N ILE A 36 -9.54 -1.72 -6.48
CA ILE A 36 -8.28 -2.22 -5.94
C ILE A 36 -7.18 -1.20 -6.25
N VAL A 37 -6.32 -0.96 -5.27
CA VAL A 37 -5.14 -0.11 -5.43
C VAL A 37 -3.91 -0.87 -4.95
N CYS A 38 -2.89 -0.95 -5.81
CA CYS A 38 -1.64 -1.63 -5.53
C CYS A 38 -0.50 -0.63 -5.53
N PHE A 39 0.32 -0.63 -4.47
CA PHE A 39 1.59 0.10 -4.44
C PHE A 39 2.74 -0.90 -4.43
N ALA A 40 3.60 -0.83 -5.45
CA ALA A 40 4.82 -1.61 -5.56
C ALA A 40 6.03 -0.69 -5.35
N LEU A 41 6.62 -0.74 -4.17
CA LEU A 41 7.77 0.07 -3.79
C LEU A 41 9.08 -0.72 -3.92
N GLN A 42 10.12 -0.07 -4.46
CA GLN A 42 11.48 -0.62 -4.51
C GLN A 42 12.43 0.19 -3.64
N GLU A 43 13.53 -0.45 -3.23
CA GLU A 43 14.56 0.11 -2.36
C GLU A 43 14.02 0.64 -1.02
N VAL A 44 12.99 -0.01 -0.47
CA VAL A 44 12.44 0.33 0.84
C VAL A 44 13.50 0.13 1.92
N PRO A 45 13.67 1.07 2.87
CA PRO A 45 14.63 0.93 3.96
C PRO A 45 14.44 -0.38 4.75
N HIS A 46 15.53 -1.10 5.02
CA HIS A 46 15.49 -2.38 5.76
C HIS A 46 14.81 -2.28 7.13
N ALA A 47 14.92 -1.13 7.81
CA ALA A 47 14.25 -0.91 9.10
C ALA A 47 12.72 -1.01 9.01
N GLU A 48 12.13 -0.63 7.88
CA GLU A 48 10.68 -0.76 7.65
C GLU A 48 10.27 -2.20 7.38
N MET A 49 11.15 -2.96 6.73
CA MET A 49 10.92 -4.39 6.44
C MET A 49 10.93 -5.21 7.74
N LEU A 50 11.79 -4.84 8.70
CA LEU A 50 11.90 -5.47 10.01
C LEU A 50 10.90 -4.93 11.06
N LYS A 51 10.06 -3.95 10.70
CA LYS A 51 9.10 -3.28 11.61
C LYS A 51 9.77 -2.64 12.85
N THR A 52 10.98 -2.12 12.70
CA THR A 52 11.75 -1.52 13.82
C THR A 52 11.73 0.01 13.82
N THR A 53 10.97 0.63 12.94
CA THR A 53 10.87 2.09 12.81
C THR A 53 9.40 2.50 12.70
N SER A 54 9.08 3.67 13.24
CA SER A 54 7.86 4.41 12.92
C SER A 54 8.07 5.29 11.67
N ASN A 55 6.97 5.86 11.17
CA ASN A 55 6.93 6.69 9.96
C ASN A 55 7.38 5.92 8.72
N THR A 56 6.69 4.81 8.45
CA THR A 56 6.97 3.93 7.31
C THR A 56 6.19 4.33 6.06
N TRP A 57 6.67 3.96 4.88
CA TRP A 57 5.93 4.12 3.62
C TRP A 57 4.57 3.41 3.69
N CYS A 58 4.53 2.23 4.30
CA CYS A 58 3.30 1.49 4.53
C CYS A 58 2.29 2.28 5.36
N GLU A 59 2.72 2.91 6.46
CA GLU A 59 1.86 3.72 7.32
C GLU A 59 1.32 4.93 6.56
N GLN A 60 2.20 5.67 5.88
CA GLN A 60 1.83 6.89 5.19
C GLN A 60 0.88 6.62 4.00
N LEU A 61 1.18 5.63 3.17
CA LEU A 61 0.29 5.22 2.08
C LEU A 61 -1.05 4.69 2.61
N THR A 62 -1.04 3.94 3.71
CA THR A 62 -2.27 3.46 4.35
C THR A 62 -3.13 4.62 4.84
N ASN A 63 -2.53 5.64 5.45
CA ASN A 63 -3.27 6.83 5.89
C ASN A 63 -3.89 7.57 4.69
N TRP A 64 -3.11 7.77 3.62
CA TRP A 64 -3.57 8.48 2.43
C TRP A 64 -4.71 7.76 1.67
N VAL A 65 -4.68 6.43 1.56
CA VAL A 65 -5.79 5.68 0.92
C VAL A 65 -7.00 5.47 1.84
N LYS A 66 -6.81 5.52 3.16
CA LYS A 66 -7.91 5.36 4.14
C LYS A 66 -8.95 6.46 3.99
N GLU A 67 -8.52 7.69 3.70
CA GLU A 67 -9.40 8.82 3.40
C GLU A 67 -10.29 8.57 2.15
N LYS A 68 -9.88 7.64 1.29
CA LYS A 68 -10.58 7.24 0.05
C LYS A 68 -11.35 5.93 0.21
N SER A 69 -11.59 5.50 1.45
CA SER A 69 -12.35 4.28 1.79
C SER A 69 -11.73 2.97 1.30
N PHE A 70 -10.40 2.90 1.32
CA PHE A 70 -9.65 1.65 1.09
C PHE A 70 -9.10 1.08 2.40
N SER A 71 -8.97 -0.26 2.44
CA SER A 71 -8.33 -1.00 3.51
C SER A 71 -7.24 -1.91 2.98
N LEU A 72 -6.15 -2.05 3.73
CA LEU A 72 -5.04 -2.93 3.37
C LEU A 72 -5.50 -4.38 3.50
N VAL A 73 -5.48 -5.13 2.40
CA VAL A 73 -5.85 -6.56 2.38
C VAL A 73 -4.61 -7.47 2.37
N ASN A 74 -3.49 -6.99 1.83
CA ASN A 74 -2.25 -7.76 1.82
C ASN A 74 -1.02 -6.85 1.79
N LYS A 75 0.04 -7.29 2.47
CA LYS A 75 1.37 -6.71 2.43
C LYS A 75 2.37 -7.82 2.21
N ILE A 76 3.12 -7.73 1.12
CA ILE A 76 4.16 -8.68 0.76
C ILE A 76 5.49 -7.93 0.71
N CYS A 77 6.50 -8.51 1.33
CA CYS A 77 7.85 -7.96 1.41
C CYS A 77 8.85 -8.98 0.89
N LEU A 78 9.73 -8.57 -0.03
CA LEU A 78 10.84 -9.40 -0.52
C LEU A 78 12.09 -8.53 -0.68
N ALA A 79 13.15 -8.85 0.06
CA ALA A 79 14.37 -8.03 0.12
C ALA A 79 14.04 -6.55 0.43
N SER A 80 14.34 -5.63 -0.49
CA SER A 80 14.00 -4.20 -0.38
C SER A 80 12.76 -3.80 -1.19
N ASN A 81 11.94 -4.77 -1.60
CA ASN A 81 10.71 -4.52 -2.36
C ASN A 81 9.48 -4.77 -1.49
N MET A 82 8.48 -3.92 -1.60
CA MET A 82 7.22 -4.00 -0.87
C MET A 82 6.04 -3.87 -1.82
N LEU A 83 5.10 -4.82 -1.75
CA LEU A 83 3.81 -4.74 -2.41
C LEU A 83 2.71 -4.57 -1.36
N LEU A 84 1.94 -3.49 -1.50
CA LEU A 84 0.77 -3.20 -0.68
C LEU A 84 -0.47 -3.30 -1.57
N VAL A 85 -1.43 -4.12 -1.17
CA VAL A 85 -2.69 -4.30 -1.90
C VAL A 85 -3.82 -3.79 -1.01
N TYR A 86 -4.56 -2.84 -1.54
CA TYR A 86 -5.70 -2.22 -0.90
C TYR A 86 -6.97 -2.52 -1.68
N LEU A 87 -8.08 -2.70 -0.96
CA LEU A 87 -9.41 -2.91 -1.53
C LEU A 87 -10.38 -1.89 -0.93
N LYS A 88 -11.35 -1.42 -1.71
CA LYS A 88 -12.44 -0.60 -1.14
C LYS A 88 -13.18 -1.38 -0.04
N VAL A 89 -13.49 -0.67 1.04
CA VAL A 89 -14.05 -1.26 2.27
C VAL A 89 -15.38 -1.97 2.03
N ASP A 90 -16.23 -1.46 1.14
CA ASP A 90 -17.51 -2.05 0.76
C ASP A 90 -17.38 -3.41 0.05
N LEU A 91 -16.20 -3.71 -0.51
CA LEU A 91 -15.91 -4.96 -1.21
C LEU A 91 -15.18 -6.00 -0.34
N LEU A 92 -14.85 -5.69 0.92
CA LEU A 92 -14.10 -6.60 1.79
C LEU A 92 -14.80 -7.95 2.00
N GLN A 93 -16.13 -7.98 1.99
CA GLN A 93 -16.92 -9.21 2.13
C GLN A 93 -16.73 -10.17 0.94
N MET A 94 -16.26 -9.68 -0.20
CA MET A 94 -16.00 -10.50 -1.39
C MET A 94 -14.66 -11.23 -1.32
N VAL A 95 -13.78 -10.84 -0.40
CA VAL A 95 -12.49 -11.50 -0.21
C VAL A 95 -12.67 -12.67 0.74
N ASN A 96 -12.47 -13.88 0.22
CA ASN A 96 -12.25 -15.04 1.08
C ASN A 96 -10.89 -14.86 1.78
N ILE A 97 -10.91 -14.27 2.98
CA ILE A 97 -9.71 -14.16 3.84
C ILE A 97 -9.42 -15.55 4.43
N PHE A 98 -8.89 -16.44 3.60
CA PHE A 98 -8.13 -17.61 4.06
C PHE A 98 -6.64 -17.30 3.91
N VAL A 99 -6.17 -16.23 4.56
CA VAL A 99 -4.74 -16.03 4.72
C VAL A 99 -4.31 -16.89 5.92
N LYS A 100 -3.76 -18.07 5.61
CA LYS A 100 -2.90 -18.80 6.56
C LYS A 100 -1.88 -17.79 7.09
N LEU A 101 -1.93 -17.52 8.39
CA LEU A 101 -0.85 -16.88 9.13
C LEU A 101 0.41 -17.74 8.93
N GLY A 102 1.19 -17.41 7.92
CA GLY A 102 2.50 -17.99 7.66
C GLY A 102 3.46 -17.47 8.70
N VAL A 103 3.47 -18.13 9.87
CA VAL A 103 4.64 -18.19 10.74
C VAL A 103 5.64 -19.10 10.04
N VAL A 104 6.72 -18.52 9.50
CA VAL A 104 8.05 -19.13 9.46
C VAL A 104 9.07 -18.02 9.68
#